data_AF-A0A124G8Q6-F1
#
_entry.id   AF-A0A124G8Q6-F1
#
_cell.length_a   1.000
_cell.length_b   1.000
_cell.length_c   1.000
_cell.angle_alpha   90.00
_cell.angle_beta   90.00
_cell.angle_gamma   90.00
#
_symmetry.space_group_name_H-M   'P 1'
#
loop_
_entity.id
_entity.type
_entity.pdbx_description
1 polymer ?
#
loop_
_entity_poly.entity_id
_entity_poly.type
_entity_poly.pdbx_seq_one_letter_code
_entity_poly.pdbx_strand_id
1 'polypeptide(L)'
;MTDTAKPAATASISSRSTVATAASGVAFRGVSLAPGAVSQPTSSPTASPSSSPTGSPTPSASQPTSTPTIGLSTAYLSGSVGGNGDPAATVTVAQTGGDANALTVTASASSKTAVATTADVTVTGTGGTRQIAVAPRGRGYTDLTLKVTAPNGKSATTTLHYAASAAVQDAADTRYLTGASDSSAAIDAGDGYLIAADDETNVLRLYRRDASGAPVRTWDFSGQAGVSIEMDLEAAARTGDTVYWAGSQGNSKSGELRPDRTALFTTKVTGTGANTQLTFGGVHHGLRADLIAWDQANGNRYGFAAGAAAGNIPKQIDGFNLEGLEFAPGSTGTAYLGFRAPLIGGRALLVPVTNLDKLTSGVKATFGAAITMDLAGLSIRDIRANAAGQYLIIAGSWAADDNSDPYALYSWDGVAAHAPVLVRSLPTADPGGWEAIVAVPDLTVAGARAQLVTDAGAADLYGDGTEAKDLTHAEWKKSRATWFTVN
;
A
#
# COMPACT_ATOMS: atom_id res chain seq x y z
N MET A 1 -50.46 -10.24 -41.47
CA MET A 1 -50.01 -10.46 -40.08
C MET A 1 -48.50 -10.21 -40.07
N THR A 2 -48.02 -8.99 -40.33
CA THR A 2 -47.83 -7.88 -39.38
C THR A 2 -47.24 -8.30 -38.04
N ASP A 3 -45.91 -8.18 -38.00
CA ASP A 3 -45.05 -8.00 -36.85
C ASP A 3 -45.52 -6.80 -36.00
N THR A 4 -45.54 -6.94 -34.68
CA THR A 4 -45.85 -5.84 -33.74
C THR A 4 -44.71 -5.66 -32.77
N ALA A 5 -43.84 -4.70 -33.11
CA ALA A 5 -42.85 -4.14 -32.20
C ALA A 5 -43.54 -3.33 -31.09
N LYS A 6 -43.05 -3.54 -29.87
CA LYS A 6 -43.45 -2.87 -28.63
C LYS A 6 -43.10 -1.37 -28.68
N PRO A 7 -43.97 -0.43 -28.24
CA PRO A 7 -43.67 0.99 -28.28
C PRO A 7 -42.62 1.38 -27.23
N ALA A 8 -41.72 2.30 -27.63
CA ALA A 8 -40.78 2.97 -26.74
C ALA A 8 -41.54 3.89 -25.76
N ALA A 9 -41.18 3.84 -24.49
CA ALA A 9 -41.76 4.69 -23.45
C ALA A 9 -41.23 6.12 -23.56
N THR A 10 -42.13 7.09 -23.73
CA THR A 10 -41.82 8.52 -23.69
C THR A 10 -41.94 9.01 -22.24
N ALA A 11 -40.85 9.48 -21.64
CA ALA A 11 -40.89 10.14 -20.33
C ALA A 11 -41.16 11.64 -20.51
N SER A 12 -42.27 12.14 -19.99
CA SER A 12 -42.59 13.58 -19.91
C SER A 12 -42.18 14.15 -18.55
N ILE A 13 -41.24 15.10 -18.52
CA ILE A 13 -40.85 15.82 -17.31
C ILE A 13 -41.77 17.05 -17.16
N SER A 14 -42.62 17.09 -16.14
CA SER A 14 -43.64 18.13 -15.93
C SER A 14 -43.25 19.28 -15.00
N SER A 15 -42.00 19.33 -14.51
CA SER A 15 -41.51 20.46 -13.72
C SER A 15 -39.99 20.65 -13.87
N ARG A 16 -39.55 21.92 -13.92
CA ARG A 16 -38.13 22.30 -13.93
C ARG A 16 -37.76 22.89 -12.57
N SER A 17 -36.80 22.29 -11.90
CA SER A 17 -36.14 22.86 -10.72
C SER A 17 -34.65 23.02 -10.99
N THR A 18 -34.10 24.21 -10.77
CA THR A 18 -32.67 24.46 -10.88
C THR A 18 -31.96 23.77 -9.72
N VAL A 19 -31.10 22.79 -10.01
CA VAL A 19 -30.37 22.01 -8.99
C VAL A 19 -29.05 22.70 -8.58
N ALA A 20 -28.41 23.45 -9.50
CA ALA A 20 -27.25 24.29 -9.22
C ALA A 20 -26.99 25.29 -10.36
N THR A 21 -26.30 26.40 -10.06
CA THR A 21 -25.80 27.38 -11.04
C THR A 21 -24.28 27.44 -10.95
N ALA A 22 -23.57 27.28 -12.07
CA ALA A 22 -22.10 27.34 -12.07
C ALA A 22 -21.61 28.80 -11.97
N ALA A 23 -20.45 29.02 -11.34
CA ALA A 23 -19.77 30.31 -11.35
C ALA A 23 -19.23 30.65 -12.75
N SER A 24 -19.01 31.94 -13.02
CA SER A 24 -18.47 32.41 -14.29
C SER A 24 -17.16 31.71 -14.64
N GLY A 25 -17.09 31.07 -15.81
CA GLY A 25 -15.91 30.35 -16.29
C GLY A 25 -15.85 28.84 -15.97
N VAL A 26 -16.86 28.25 -15.33
CA VAL A 26 -16.91 26.81 -15.03
C VAL A 26 -18.11 26.13 -15.72
N ALA A 27 -17.89 24.98 -16.35
CA ALA A 27 -18.96 24.14 -16.92
C ALA A 27 -19.04 22.79 -16.19
N PHE A 28 -20.26 22.37 -15.84
CA PHE A 28 -20.49 20.99 -15.39
C PHE A 28 -20.29 20.03 -16.58
N ARG A 29 -19.60 18.91 -16.38
CA ARG A 29 -19.52 17.84 -17.40
C ARG A 29 -20.82 17.01 -17.35
N GLY A 30 -21.84 17.46 -18.10
CA GLY A 30 -23.12 16.78 -18.25
C GLY A 30 -23.90 17.30 -19.45
N VAL A 31 -24.89 16.52 -19.92
CA VAL A 31 -25.71 16.80 -21.11
C VAL A 31 -26.50 18.10 -20.92
N SER A 32 -26.32 19.08 -21.82
CA SER A 32 -27.20 20.24 -21.90
C SER A 32 -28.35 19.95 -22.88
N LEU A 33 -29.58 20.27 -22.47
CA LEU A 33 -30.74 20.33 -23.35
C LEU A 33 -31.08 21.81 -23.56
N ALA A 34 -30.88 22.31 -24.77
CA ALA A 34 -31.23 23.69 -25.13
C ALA A 34 -32.75 23.90 -25.05
N PRO A 35 -33.26 24.99 -24.41
CA PRO A 35 -34.69 25.27 -24.39
C PRO A 35 -35.13 26.04 -25.65
N GLY A 36 -36.17 25.55 -26.33
CA GLY A 36 -36.99 26.39 -27.22
C GLY A 36 -37.23 25.83 -28.62
N ALA A 37 -38.25 24.99 -28.77
CA ALA A 37 -39.03 24.90 -30.00
C ALA A 37 -40.41 24.34 -29.65
N VAL A 38 -41.36 25.25 -29.42
CA VAL A 38 -42.79 24.93 -29.33
C VAL A 38 -43.25 24.52 -30.73
N SER A 39 -43.80 23.31 -30.88
CA SER A 39 -44.54 22.92 -32.08
C SER A 39 -46.02 22.82 -31.73
N GLN A 40 -46.79 23.74 -32.31
CA GLN A 40 -48.25 23.76 -32.30
C GLN A 40 -48.74 22.96 -33.52
N PRO A 41 -49.80 22.14 -33.42
CA PRO A 41 -50.30 21.35 -34.54
C PRO A 41 -51.44 22.10 -35.25
N THR A 42 -51.42 22.20 -36.58
CA THR A 42 -52.64 22.16 -37.40
C THR A 42 -52.38 22.01 -38.90
N SER A 43 -53.29 21.21 -39.48
CA SER A 43 -53.82 21.20 -40.85
C SER A 43 -52.93 20.82 -42.03
N SER A 44 -53.28 19.67 -42.60
CA SER A 44 -53.09 19.30 -44.02
C SER A 44 -53.74 20.32 -44.96
N PRO A 45 -53.20 20.45 -46.19
CA PRO A 45 -54.01 19.98 -47.32
C PRO A 45 -53.21 19.22 -48.39
N THR A 46 -53.95 18.39 -49.11
CA THR A 46 -53.63 17.61 -50.31
C THR A 46 -53.09 18.42 -51.49
N ALA A 47 -52.02 17.93 -52.15
CA ALA A 47 -51.75 18.15 -53.58
C ALA A 47 -50.83 17.04 -54.16
N SER A 48 -51.11 16.68 -55.42
CA SER A 48 -50.62 15.57 -56.24
C SER A 48 -49.11 15.58 -56.60
N PRO A 49 -48.57 14.47 -57.18
CA PRO A 49 -47.14 14.20 -57.23
C PRO A 49 -46.44 14.90 -58.40
N SER A 50 -45.26 15.45 -58.12
CA SER A 50 -44.29 15.90 -59.12
C SER A 50 -42.99 15.15 -58.90
N SER A 51 -42.59 14.40 -59.92
CA SER A 51 -41.35 13.64 -60.01
C SER A 51 -40.13 14.55 -60.04
N SER A 52 -39.11 14.24 -59.23
CA SER A 52 -37.74 14.73 -59.38
C SER A 52 -36.76 13.70 -58.82
N PRO A 53 -35.53 13.63 -59.37
CA PRO A 53 -34.83 12.38 -59.58
C PRO A 53 -34.14 11.85 -58.33
N THR A 54 -34.00 10.53 -58.28
CA THR A 54 -33.11 9.78 -57.40
C THR A 54 -31.68 10.27 -57.55
N GLY A 55 -31.27 11.21 -56.70
CA GLY A 55 -29.88 11.45 -56.40
C GLY A 55 -29.34 10.24 -55.63
N SER A 56 -28.45 9.47 -56.25
CA SER A 56 -27.61 8.50 -55.53
C SER A 56 -26.98 9.19 -54.32
N PRO A 57 -26.95 8.55 -53.13
CA PRO A 57 -26.21 9.11 -52.02
C PRO A 57 -24.74 9.19 -52.46
N THR A 58 -24.24 10.40 -52.63
CA THR A 58 -22.80 10.66 -52.71
C THR A 58 -22.17 9.98 -51.50
N PRO A 59 -21.13 9.14 -51.65
CA PRO A 59 -20.46 8.59 -50.48
C PRO A 59 -19.99 9.76 -49.64
N SER A 60 -20.52 9.85 -48.41
CA SER A 60 -20.02 10.81 -47.43
C SER A 60 -18.52 10.62 -47.37
N ALA A 61 -17.76 11.63 -47.80
CA ALA A 61 -16.31 11.59 -47.75
C ALA A 61 -15.94 11.27 -46.30
N SER A 62 -15.41 10.07 -46.05
CA SER A 62 -14.93 9.67 -44.74
C SER A 62 -14.01 10.78 -44.25
N GLN A 63 -14.33 11.40 -43.11
CA GLN A 63 -13.46 12.44 -42.57
C GLN A 63 -12.02 11.92 -42.53
N PRO A 64 -11.03 12.71 -42.94
CA PRO A 64 -9.65 12.26 -42.94
C PRO A 64 -9.25 11.89 -41.51
N THR A 65 -8.83 10.65 -41.33
CA THR A 65 -8.42 10.10 -40.03
C THR A 65 -7.21 10.87 -39.49
N SER A 66 -7.27 11.35 -38.25
CA SER A 66 -6.17 12.10 -37.62
C SER A 66 -4.96 11.21 -37.32
N THR A 67 -3.85 11.77 -36.84
CA THR A 67 -2.85 10.95 -36.14
C THR A 67 -3.49 10.37 -34.87
N PRO A 68 -3.29 9.08 -34.55
CA PRO A 68 -3.80 8.51 -33.30
C PRO A 68 -3.09 9.14 -32.09
N THR A 69 -3.71 9.08 -30.92
CA THR A 69 -3.12 9.46 -29.63
C THR A 69 -2.88 8.22 -28.78
N ILE A 70 -1.87 8.30 -27.91
CA ILE A 70 -1.57 7.28 -26.90
C ILE A 70 -1.23 7.99 -25.59
N GLY A 71 -1.78 7.50 -24.48
CA GLY A 71 -1.50 7.98 -23.13
C GLY A 71 -1.39 6.83 -22.15
N LEU A 72 -0.70 7.07 -21.04
CA LEU A 72 -0.52 6.09 -19.95
C LEU A 72 -1.17 6.59 -18.67
N SER A 73 -1.71 5.67 -17.87
CA SER A 73 -2.16 5.97 -16.51
C SER A 73 -0.99 6.30 -15.56
N THR A 74 0.21 5.82 -15.89
CA THR A 74 1.46 6.15 -15.20
C THR A 74 2.62 6.15 -16.19
N ALA A 75 3.55 7.09 -16.05
CA ALA A 75 4.78 7.11 -16.83
C ALA A 75 5.86 6.18 -16.25
N TYR A 76 5.73 5.81 -14.97
CA TYR A 76 6.69 4.99 -14.22
C TYR A 76 6.03 3.71 -13.73
N LEU A 77 6.75 2.60 -13.84
CA LEU A 77 6.28 1.29 -13.39
C LEU A 77 7.48 0.49 -12.88
N SER A 78 7.25 -0.37 -11.89
CA SER A 78 8.25 -1.33 -11.44
C SER A 78 7.71 -2.75 -11.41
N GLY A 79 8.62 -3.70 -11.50
CA GLY A 79 8.35 -5.12 -11.27
C GLY A 79 9.58 -5.84 -10.76
N SER A 80 9.56 -7.16 -10.80
CA SER A 80 10.64 -8.02 -10.33
C SER A 80 10.89 -9.15 -11.32
N VAL A 81 12.16 -9.52 -11.48
CA VAL A 81 12.50 -10.66 -12.34
C VAL A 81 11.85 -11.93 -11.76
N GLY A 82 11.07 -12.64 -12.58
CA GLY A 82 10.31 -13.81 -12.14
C GLY A 82 9.14 -13.51 -11.18
N GLY A 83 8.78 -12.22 -11.04
CA GLY A 83 7.66 -11.78 -10.20
C GLY A 83 6.31 -12.30 -10.66
N ASN A 84 5.39 -12.47 -9.71
CA ASN A 84 4.00 -12.78 -9.98
C ASN A 84 3.11 -11.62 -9.54
N GLY A 85 2.16 -11.24 -10.40
CA GLY A 85 1.21 -10.17 -10.11
C GLY A 85 1.82 -8.77 -10.09
N ASP A 86 2.93 -8.55 -10.80
CA ASP A 86 3.51 -7.22 -11.01
C ASP A 86 2.48 -6.25 -11.63
N PRO A 87 2.54 -4.95 -11.28
CA PRO A 87 1.55 -3.98 -11.73
C PRO A 87 1.59 -3.80 -13.25
N ALA A 88 0.42 -3.54 -13.83
CA ALA A 88 0.25 -3.19 -15.24
C ALA A 88 -0.11 -1.71 -15.37
N ALA A 89 0.26 -1.10 -16.49
CA ALA A 89 -0.14 0.25 -16.85
C ALA A 89 -1.36 0.24 -17.78
N THR A 90 -2.33 1.12 -17.53
CA THR A 90 -3.44 1.34 -18.46
C THR A 90 -2.98 2.25 -19.59
N VAL A 91 -3.23 1.84 -20.83
CA VAL A 91 -2.99 2.60 -22.05
C VAL A 91 -4.31 3.09 -22.60
N THR A 92 -4.41 4.39 -22.85
CA THR A 92 -5.56 4.99 -23.55
C THR A 92 -5.16 5.35 -24.97
N VAL A 93 -5.95 4.93 -25.96
CA VAL A 93 -5.74 5.26 -27.37
C VAL A 93 -7.01 5.80 -28.01
N ALA A 94 -6.85 6.76 -28.92
CA ALA A 94 -7.95 7.32 -29.69
C ALA A 94 -7.49 7.80 -31.07
N GLN A 95 -8.43 7.93 -32.00
CA GLN A 95 -8.18 8.56 -33.30
C GLN A 95 -9.46 9.23 -33.78
N THR A 96 -9.40 10.54 -34.08
CA THR A 96 -10.56 11.24 -34.64
C THR A 96 -10.84 10.72 -36.05
N GLY A 97 -12.10 10.35 -36.29
CA GLY A 97 -12.54 9.74 -37.55
C GLY A 97 -12.13 8.28 -37.73
N GLY A 98 -11.54 7.64 -36.71
CA GLY A 98 -11.13 6.22 -36.73
C GLY A 98 -11.72 5.41 -35.58
N ASP A 99 -11.81 4.10 -35.74
CA ASP A 99 -12.21 3.17 -34.69
C ASP A 99 -11.01 2.80 -33.80
N ALA A 100 -11.14 2.98 -32.49
CA ALA A 100 -10.11 2.61 -31.53
C ALA A 100 -9.79 1.10 -31.52
N ASN A 101 -10.72 0.24 -31.94
CA ASN A 101 -10.47 -1.20 -32.09
C ASN A 101 -9.53 -1.52 -33.25
N ALA A 102 -9.47 -0.66 -34.27
CA ALA A 102 -8.58 -0.83 -35.42
C ALA A 102 -7.14 -0.37 -35.14
N LEU A 103 -6.89 0.28 -34.00
CA LEU A 103 -5.56 0.72 -33.60
C LEU A 103 -4.73 -0.46 -33.10
N THR A 104 -3.46 -0.52 -33.48
CA THR A 104 -2.50 -1.51 -32.98
C THR A 104 -1.58 -0.84 -31.96
N VAL A 105 -1.46 -1.41 -30.77
CA VAL A 105 -0.55 -0.94 -29.71
C VAL A 105 0.55 -1.99 -29.53
N THR A 106 1.81 -1.56 -29.54
CA THR A 106 2.99 -2.43 -29.41
C THR A 106 4.10 -1.70 -28.66
N ALA A 107 5.05 -2.43 -28.09
CA ALA A 107 6.35 -1.87 -27.76
C ALA A 107 7.25 -1.89 -29.00
N SER A 108 7.86 -0.75 -29.34
CA SER A 108 8.67 -0.60 -30.55
C SER A 108 10.17 -0.47 -30.28
N ALA A 109 10.58 -0.09 -29.06
CA ALA A 109 11.98 -0.01 -28.68
C ALA A 109 12.17 -0.21 -27.17
N SER A 110 13.40 -0.58 -26.79
CA SER A 110 13.89 -0.66 -25.42
C SER A 110 15.26 0.00 -25.34
N SER A 111 15.49 0.84 -24.32
CA SER A 111 16.82 1.44 -24.10
C SER A 111 17.82 0.47 -23.48
N LYS A 112 17.37 -0.58 -22.79
CA LYS A 112 18.24 -1.60 -22.19
C LYS A 112 17.59 -2.98 -22.24
N THR A 113 17.87 -3.72 -23.31
CA THR A 113 17.31 -5.06 -23.59
C THR A 113 17.70 -6.13 -22.57
N ALA A 114 18.77 -5.92 -21.81
CA ALA A 114 19.14 -6.79 -20.68
C ALA A 114 18.13 -6.73 -19.52
N VAL A 115 17.38 -5.63 -19.40
CA VAL A 115 16.31 -5.47 -18.37
C VAL A 115 14.98 -5.93 -18.93
N ALA A 116 14.56 -5.40 -20.08
CA ALA A 116 13.39 -5.89 -20.82
C ALA A 116 13.51 -5.55 -22.31
N THR A 117 13.02 -6.43 -23.17
CA THR A 117 12.89 -6.25 -24.62
C THR A 117 11.46 -5.89 -24.99
N THR A 118 11.22 -5.52 -26.25
CA THR A 118 9.86 -5.27 -26.74
C THR A 118 8.97 -6.53 -26.74
N ALA A 119 9.57 -7.72 -26.83
CA ALA A 119 8.85 -8.99 -26.77
C ALA A 119 8.38 -9.36 -25.36
N ASP A 120 8.92 -8.70 -24.34
CA ASP A 120 8.53 -8.90 -22.94
C ASP A 120 7.34 -8.00 -22.53
N VAL A 121 6.89 -7.14 -23.43
CA VAL A 121 5.75 -6.27 -23.23
C VAL A 121 4.50 -6.94 -23.77
N THR A 122 3.55 -7.24 -22.89
CA THR A 122 2.26 -7.82 -23.25
C THR A 122 1.20 -6.74 -23.24
N VAL A 123 0.48 -6.58 -24.35
CA VAL A 123 -0.68 -5.69 -24.47
C VAL A 123 -1.94 -6.55 -24.44
N THR A 124 -2.87 -6.26 -23.52
CA THR A 124 -4.17 -6.95 -23.44
C THR A 124 -5.34 -5.97 -23.50
N GLY A 125 -6.53 -6.48 -23.82
CA GLY A 125 -7.74 -5.68 -24.02
C GLY A 125 -7.90 -5.16 -25.45
N THR A 126 -9.04 -4.50 -25.70
CA THR A 126 -9.46 -3.97 -27.00
C THR A 126 -10.04 -2.56 -26.85
N GLY A 127 -10.37 -1.92 -27.96
CA GLY A 127 -10.92 -0.57 -27.96
C GLY A 127 -9.93 0.49 -27.48
N GLY A 128 -10.48 1.54 -26.85
CA GLY A 128 -9.74 2.74 -26.45
C GLY A 128 -8.95 2.62 -25.15
N THR A 129 -9.14 1.55 -24.38
CA THR A 129 -8.45 1.33 -23.10
C THR A 129 -7.90 -0.08 -23.06
N ARG A 130 -6.59 -0.21 -22.84
CA ARG A 130 -5.84 -1.47 -22.89
C ARG A 130 -4.91 -1.56 -21.68
N GLN A 131 -4.41 -2.73 -21.37
CA GLN A 131 -3.41 -2.93 -20.32
C GLN A 131 -2.06 -3.30 -20.91
N ILE A 132 -0.99 -2.82 -20.30
CA ILE A 132 0.38 -3.21 -20.59
C ILE A 132 1.04 -3.78 -19.35
N ALA A 133 1.53 -5.01 -19.48
CA ALA A 133 2.39 -5.67 -18.51
C ALA A 133 3.79 -5.88 -19.09
N VAL A 134 4.80 -5.90 -18.23
CA VAL A 134 6.20 -6.12 -18.61
C VAL A 134 6.73 -7.29 -17.80
N ALA A 135 7.35 -8.26 -18.47
CA ALA A 135 8.02 -9.41 -17.84
C ALA A 135 9.55 -9.19 -17.86
N PRO A 136 10.15 -8.60 -16.82
CA PRO A 136 11.57 -8.25 -16.87
C PRO A 136 12.48 -9.48 -16.85
N ARG A 137 13.63 -9.36 -17.52
CA ARG A 137 14.68 -10.37 -17.66
C ARG A 137 15.84 -10.18 -16.68
N GLY A 138 16.10 -8.94 -16.29
CA GLY A 138 17.26 -8.57 -15.50
C GLY A 138 17.01 -7.35 -14.64
N ARG A 139 17.77 -7.24 -13.56
CA ARG A 139 17.72 -6.12 -12.61
C ARG A 139 18.20 -4.81 -13.26
N GLY A 140 17.53 -3.70 -12.98
CA GLY A 140 17.89 -2.35 -13.41
C GLY A 140 16.76 -1.60 -14.11
N TYR A 141 17.11 -0.59 -14.90
CA TYR A 141 16.14 0.31 -15.56
C TYR A 141 16.14 0.14 -17.08
N THR A 142 14.99 0.37 -17.69
CA THR A 142 14.85 0.52 -19.14
C THR A 142 13.68 1.43 -19.47
N ASP A 143 13.82 2.18 -20.56
CA ASP A 143 12.72 2.91 -21.18
C ASP A 143 12.13 2.05 -22.29
N LEU A 144 10.82 1.85 -22.25
CA LEU A 144 10.06 1.12 -23.26
C LEU A 144 9.27 2.13 -24.09
N THR A 145 9.61 2.24 -25.38
CA THR A 145 8.81 3.06 -26.31
C THR A 145 7.58 2.27 -26.73
N LEU A 146 6.41 2.77 -26.33
CA LEU A 146 5.12 2.24 -26.72
C LEU A 146 4.60 3.01 -27.93
N LYS A 147 4.08 2.30 -28.92
CA LYS A 147 3.62 2.85 -30.19
C LYS A 147 2.19 2.42 -30.47
N VAL A 148 1.33 3.40 -30.75
CA VAL A 148 0.02 3.18 -31.38
C VAL A 148 0.13 3.44 -32.88
N THR A 149 -0.40 2.53 -33.69
CA THR A 149 -0.40 2.65 -35.16
C THR A 149 -1.82 2.44 -35.68
N ALA A 150 -2.28 3.36 -36.51
CA ALA A 150 -3.56 3.27 -37.21
C ALA A 150 -3.42 2.52 -38.54
N PRO A 151 -4.51 1.97 -39.12
CA PRO A 151 -4.47 1.25 -40.41
C PRO A 151 -3.93 2.08 -41.58
N ASN A 152 -4.04 3.41 -41.50
CA ASN A 152 -3.51 4.36 -42.48
C ASN A 152 -2.00 4.64 -42.32
N GLY A 153 -1.31 3.93 -41.43
CA GLY A 153 0.13 4.08 -41.16
C GLY A 153 0.50 5.23 -40.22
N LYS A 154 -0.43 6.12 -39.85
CA LYS A 154 -0.15 7.18 -38.86
C LYS A 154 0.07 6.56 -37.49
N SER A 155 1.03 7.08 -36.75
CA SER A 155 1.38 6.57 -35.42
C SER A 155 1.74 7.67 -34.44
N ALA A 156 1.61 7.34 -33.16
CA ALA A 156 2.15 8.14 -32.05
C ALA A 156 2.85 7.22 -31.06
N THR A 157 3.74 7.78 -30.25
CA THR A 157 4.51 7.05 -29.25
C THR A 157 4.41 7.71 -27.88
N THR A 158 4.63 6.91 -26.85
CA THR A 158 4.88 7.36 -25.48
C THR A 158 5.97 6.48 -24.86
N THR A 159 6.56 6.90 -23.76
CA THR A 159 7.59 6.15 -23.05
C THR A 159 7.06 5.67 -21.71
N LEU A 160 7.28 4.39 -21.41
CA LEU A 160 7.13 3.81 -20.08
C LEU A 160 8.53 3.64 -19.47
N HIS A 161 8.79 4.34 -18.38
CA HIS A 161 10.02 4.18 -17.60
C HIS A 161 9.85 2.99 -16.65
N TYR A 162 10.63 1.93 -16.87
CA TYR A 162 10.46 0.67 -16.17
C TYR A 162 11.69 0.34 -15.30
N ALA A 163 11.43 -0.04 -14.06
CA ALA A 163 12.46 -0.51 -13.12
C ALA A 163 12.19 -1.97 -12.71
N ALA A 164 13.20 -2.82 -12.80
CA ALA A 164 13.10 -4.24 -12.45
C ALA A 164 14.04 -4.56 -11.28
N SER A 165 13.48 -5.04 -10.16
CA SER A 165 14.32 -5.59 -9.08
C SER A 165 14.79 -6.99 -9.43
N ALA A 166 15.78 -7.50 -8.68
CA ALA A 166 16.17 -8.90 -8.76
C ALA A 166 15.01 -9.85 -8.44
N ALA A 167 15.18 -11.11 -8.87
CA ALA A 167 14.37 -12.21 -8.38
C ALA A 167 14.64 -12.42 -6.89
N VAL A 168 13.61 -12.83 -6.17
CA VAL A 168 13.68 -13.13 -4.73
C VAL A 168 13.28 -14.58 -4.46
N GLN A 169 13.61 -15.08 -3.28
CA GLN A 169 13.06 -16.34 -2.79
C GLN A 169 11.54 -16.24 -2.65
N ASP A 170 10.84 -17.35 -2.86
CA ASP A 170 9.37 -17.42 -2.79
C ASP A 170 8.65 -16.43 -3.72
N ALA A 171 9.20 -16.17 -4.92
CA ALA A 171 8.66 -15.20 -5.89
C ALA A 171 7.18 -15.45 -6.25
N ALA A 172 6.74 -16.71 -6.33
CA ALA A 172 5.35 -17.05 -6.63
C ALA A 172 4.35 -16.54 -5.57
N ASP A 173 4.81 -16.48 -4.32
CA ASP A 173 4.06 -16.08 -3.13
C ASP A 173 4.35 -14.64 -2.68
N THR A 174 5.16 -13.93 -3.45
CA THR A 174 5.59 -12.57 -3.17
C THR A 174 4.79 -11.56 -3.97
N ARG A 175 4.39 -10.47 -3.30
CA ARG A 175 3.82 -9.26 -3.89
C ARG A 175 4.64 -8.05 -3.47
N TYR A 176 4.56 -6.98 -4.23
CA TYR A 176 5.25 -5.73 -3.95
C TYR A 176 4.25 -4.60 -3.69
N LEU A 177 4.35 -3.99 -2.51
CA LEU A 177 3.57 -2.84 -2.12
C LEU A 177 4.31 -1.59 -2.61
N THR A 178 3.95 -1.06 -3.78
CA THR A 178 4.69 0.07 -4.38
C THR A 178 4.20 1.41 -3.83
N GLY A 179 4.95 2.49 -4.05
CA GLY A 179 4.64 3.83 -3.53
C GLY A 179 5.32 4.17 -2.21
N ALA A 180 5.97 3.19 -1.59
CA ALA A 180 6.70 3.24 -0.34
C ALA A 180 7.68 2.06 -0.29
N SER A 181 8.79 2.19 0.44
CA SER A 181 9.76 1.11 0.65
C SER A 181 9.90 0.73 2.12
N ASP A 182 9.36 1.53 3.03
CA ASP A 182 9.77 1.56 4.43
C ASP A 182 8.61 1.08 5.31
N SER A 183 8.04 -0.09 4.96
CA SER A 183 6.86 -0.62 5.63
C SER A 183 7.21 -1.36 6.91
N SER A 184 7.02 -0.70 8.05
CA SER A 184 7.50 -1.19 9.34
C SER A 184 6.38 -1.64 10.29
N ALA A 185 5.11 -1.40 9.96
CA ALA A 185 3.98 -2.04 10.63
C ALA A 185 2.82 -2.34 9.66
N ALA A 186 2.04 -3.39 9.94
CA ALA A 186 0.86 -3.73 9.14
C ALA A 186 -0.30 -4.31 9.96
N ILE A 187 -1.52 -4.12 9.46
CA ILE A 187 -2.77 -4.69 9.99
C ILE A 187 -3.65 -5.20 8.84
N ASP A 188 -4.29 -6.35 9.02
CA ASP A 188 -5.33 -6.84 8.11
C ASP A 188 -6.58 -5.91 8.12
N ALA A 189 -6.95 -5.45 6.93
CA ALA A 189 -8.11 -4.60 6.69
C ALA A 189 -9.38 -5.41 6.36
N GLY A 190 -9.25 -6.74 6.23
CA GLY A 190 -10.31 -7.62 5.74
C GLY A 190 -10.42 -7.64 4.22
N ASP A 191 -11.18 -8.61 3.71
CA ASP A 191 -11.48 -8.82 2.28
C ASP A 191 -10.25 -8.85 1.35
N GLY A 192 -9.10 -9.33 1.86
CA GLY A 192 -7.86 -9.45 1.09
C GLY A 192 -7.07 -8.15 0.99
N TYR A 193 -7.26 -7.22 1.92
CA TYR A 193 -6.52 -5.95 2.00
C TYR A 193 -5.74 -5.83 3.30
N LEU A 194 -4.63 -5.10 3.25
CA LEU A 194 -3.83 -4.72 4.42
C LEU A 194 -3.65 -3.21 4.48
N ILE A 195 -3.44 -2.68 5.66
CA ILE A 195 -2.95 -1.32 5.88
C ILE A 195 -1.50 -1.44 6.34
N ALA A 196 -0.58 -0.81 5.62
CA ALA A 196 0.82 -0.67 6.02
C ALA A 196 1.06 0.74 6.54
N ALA A 197 1.81 0.86 7.63
CA ALA A 197 2.44 2.09 8.07
C ALA A 197 3.84 2.18 7.46
N ASP A 198 4.27 3.41 7.20
CA ASP A 198 5.56 3.74 6.62
C ASP A 198 6.29 4.64 7.60
N ASP A 199 7.50 4.23 7.98
CA ASP A 199 8.25 4.88 9.05
C ASP A 199 8.88 6.21 8.61
N GLU A 200 9.23 6.38 7.33
CA GLU A 200 9.83 7.60 6.79
C GLU A 200 8.82 8.72 6.45
N THR A 201 7.55 8.39 6.14
CA THR A 201 6.57 9.36 5.59
C THR A 201 5.34 9.63 6.45
N ASN A 202 5.12 8.92 7.55
CA ASN A 202 3.89 8.96 8.37
C ASN A 202 2.60 8.50 7.67
N VAL A 203 2.68 8.13 6.38
CA VAL A 203 1.49 7.83 5.58
C VAL A 203 1.07 6.38 5.76
N LEU A 204 -0.19 6.17 6.18
CA LEU A 204 -0.81 4.86 6.18
C LEU A 204 -1.33 4.53 4.78
N ARG A 205 -1.12 3.31 4.30
CA ARG A 205 -1.40 2.91 2.92
C ARG A 205 -2.19 1.60 2.87
N LEU A 206 -3.33 1.62 2.18
CA LEU A 206 -4.17 0.45 1.95
C LEU A 206 -3.76 -0.26 0.67
N TYR A 207 -3.42 -1.54 0.77
CA TYR A 207 -3.00 -2.38 -0.34
C TYR A 207 -3.86 -3.62 -0.49
N ARG A 208 -3.92 -4.15 -1.72
CA ARG A 208 -4.31 -5.54 -1.95
C ARG A 208 -3.22 -6.47 -1.44
N ARG A 209 -3.62 -7.58 -0.81
CA ARG A 209 -2.69 -8.61 -0.30
C ARG A 209 -2.23 -9.59 -1.39
N ASP A 210 -3.01 -9.70 -2.47
CA ASP A 210 -2.87 -10.73 -3.51
C ASP A 210 -2.29 -10.23 -4.84
N ALA A 211 -1.98 -8.92 -4.93
CA ALA A 211 -1.46 -8.29 -6.14
C ALA A 211 -0.39 -7.25 -5.78
N SER A 212 0.65 -7.13 -6.62
CA SER A 212 1.63 -6.05 -6.49
C SER A 212 1.04 -4.75 -7.06
N GLY A 213 1.43 -3.62 -6.50
CA GLY A 213 1.09 -2.32 -7.06
C GLY A 213 0.92 -1.22 -6.03
N ALA A 214 0.46 -0.07 -6.54
CA ALA A 214 0.25 1.15 -5.78
C ALA A 214 -0.87 0.99 -4.73
N PRO A 215 -0.86 1.81 -3.67
CA PRO A 215 -1.92 1.78 -2.68
C PRO A 215 -3.26 2.15 -3.31
N VAL A 216 -4.31 1.47 -2.89
CA VAL A 216 -5.69 1.78 -3.26
C VAL A 216 -6.16 3.06 -2.56
N ARG A 217 -5.56 3.37 -1.42
CA ARG A 217 -5.85 4.57 -0.62
C ARG A 217 -4.69 4.89 0.30
N THR A 218 -4.54 6.17 0.62
CA THR A 218 -3.56 6.67 1.59
C THR A 218 -4.22 7.59 2.60
N TRP A 219 -3.65 7.68 3.79
CA TRP A 219 -4.02 8.62 4.84
C TRP A 219 -2.77 9.22 5.47
N ASP A 220 -2.77 10.54 5.64
CA ASP A 220 -1.78 11.26 6.42
C ASP A 220 -2.49 11.92 7.60
N PHE A 221 -2.06 11.57 8.81
CA PHE A 221 -2.61 12.07 10.07
C PHE A 221 -1.61 12.95 10.83
N SER A 222 -0.51 13.38 10.21
CA SER A 222 0.55 14.16 10.86
C SER A 222 0.00 15.40 11.57
N GLY A 223 -0.87 16.15 10.89
CA GLY A 223 -1.52 17.34 11.47
C GLY A 223 -2.40 17.05 12.68
N GLN A 224 -3.18 15.96 12.64
CA GLN A 224 -4.04 15.53 13.75
C GLN A 224 -3.24 14.94 14.93
N ALA A 225 -2.14 14.26 14.64
CA ALA A 225 -1.20 13.75 15.65
C ALA A 225 -0.36 14.87 16.29
N GLY A 226 -0.36 16.07 15.70
CA GLY A 226 0.39 17.22 16.19
C GLY A 226 1.90 17.09 15.94
N VAL A 227 2.29 16.36 14.91
CA VAL A 227 3.69 16.13 14.53
C VAL A 227 4.04 16.93 13.29
N SER A 228 5.30 17.35 13.20
CA SER A 228 5.81 18.18 12.10
C SER A 228 6.85 17.47 11.24
N ILE A 229 7.36 16.36 11.74
CA ILE A 229 8.31 15.47 11.06
C ILE A 229 7.85 14.02 11.24
N GLU A 230 8.72 13.11 10.81
CA GLU A 230 8.61 11.67 10.93
C GLU A 230 8.31 11.17 12.36
N MET A 231 7.31 10.29 12.47
CA MET A 231 6.94 9.55 13.68
C MET A 231 7.68 8.22 13.82
N ASP A 232 8.35 7.72 12.77
CA ASP A 232 9.05 6.43 12.78
C ASP A 232 8.06 5.33 13.17
N LEU A 233 7.00 5.13 12.37
CA LEU A 233 5.86 4.27 12.70
C LEU A 233 6.25 2.78 12.63
N GLU A 234 6.58 2.21 13.78
CA GLU A 234 7.13 0.86 13.89
C GLU A 234 6.14 -0.20 14.38
N ALA A 235 5.03 0.18 15.02
CA ALA A 235 4.17 -0.81 15.65
C ALA A 235 2.67 -0.50 15.50
N ALA A 236 1.86 -1.57 15.39
CA ALA A 236 0.41 -1.44 15.28
C ALA A 236 -0.33 -2.59 15.98
N ALA A 237 -1.48 -2.31 16.62
CA ALA A 237 -2.36 -3.37 17.11
C ALA A 237 -3.81 -2.99 16.94
N ARG A 238 -4.68 -3.98 16.73
CA ARG A 238 -6.11 -3.75 16.51
C ARG A 238 -6.94 -4.43 17.58
N THR A 239 -7.88 -3.69 18.17
CA THR A 239 -8.96 -4.24 19.00
C THR A 239 -10.30 -3.71 18.51
N GLY A 240 -11.21 -4.61 18.16
CA GLY A 240 -12.45 -4.25 17.50
C GLY A 240 -12.24 -3.45 16.21
N ASP A 241 -12.77 -2.22 16.16
CA ASP A 241 -12.63 -1.29 15.04
C ASP A 241 -11.50 -0.27 15.24
N THR A 242 -10.79 -0.30 16.36
CA THR A 242 -9.74 0.67 16.69
C THR A 242 -8.37 0.05 16.45
N VAL A 243 -7.54 0.75 15.67
CA VAL A 243 -6.13 0.42 15.48
C VAL A 243 -5.29 1.45 16.23
N TYR A 244 -4.34 0.96 17.00
CA TYR A 244 -3.32 1.73 17.68
C TYR A 244 -2.07 1.68 16.81
N TRP A 245 -1.44 2.82 16.60
CA TRP A 245 -0.20 3.00 15.86
C TRP A 245 0.79 3.67 16.78
N ALA A 246 2.01 3.15 16.88
CA ALA A 246 3.06 3.71 17.71
C ALA A 246 4.29 4.00 16.87
N GLY A 247 4.85 5.19 17.08
CA GLY A 247 6.22 5.49 16.68
C GLY A 247 7.22 4.68 17.50
N SER A 248 8.46 4.62 17.04
CA SER A 248 9.55 3.84 17.64
C SER A 248 9.85 4.19 19.09
N GLN A 249 9.36 5.34 19.57
CA GLN A 249 9.69 5.93 20.86
C GLN A 249 11.19 6.21 21.03
N GLY A 250 12.00 6.02 19.99
CA GLY A 250 13.45 6.08 20.03
C GLY A 250 14.03 7.47 19.82
N ASN A 251 15.34 7.57 19.95
CA ASN A 251 16.10 8.73 19.48
C ASN A 251 16.27 8.65 17.95
N SER A 252 16.87 9.66 17.35
CA SER A 252 17.37 9.58 15.97
C SER A 252 18.56 8.62 15.87
N LYS A 253 18.95 8.29 14.63
CA LYS A 253 20.22 7.60 14.34
C LYS A 253 21.48 8.32 14.82
N SER A 254 21.40 9.62 15.16
CA SER A 254 22.49 10.40 15.78
C SER A 254 22.37 10.51 17.31
N GLY A 255 21.37 9.86 17.92
CA GLY A 255 21.15 9.86 19.36
C GLY A 255 20.44 11.11 19.90
N GLU A 256 19.86 11.92 19.03
CA GLU A 256 19.07 13.09 19.42
C GLU A 256 17.63 12.68 19.75
N LEU A 257 17.03 13.29 20.78
CA LEU A 257 15.61 13.10 21.03
C LEU A 257 14.78 13.56 19.81
N ARG A 258 13.80 12.73 19.43
CA ARG A 258 12.81 13.05 18.41
C ARG A 258 11.42 13.01 19.06
N PRO A 259 10.88 14.17 19.49
CA PRO A 259 9.57 14.21 20.15
C PRO A 259 8.44 13.60 19.31
N ASP A 260 8.47 13.81 17.99
CA ASP A 260 7.45 13.27 17.08
C ASP A 260 7.41 11.73 17.06
N ARG A 261 8.54 11.06 17.29
CA ARG A 261 8.63 9.58 17.41
C ARG A 261 7.96 9.00 18.64
N THR A 262 7.56 9.84 19.59
CA THR A 262 6.86 9.42 20.81
C THR A 262 5.35 9.26 20.61
N ALA A 263 4.84 9.58 19.42
CA ALA A 263 3.42 9.48 19.10
C ALA A 263 2.91 8.04 19.24
N LEU A 264 1.85 7.87 20.03
CA LEU A 264 0.94 6.73 20.00
C LEU A 264 -0.44 7.29 19.65
N PHE A 265 -1.00 6.93 18.50
CA PHE A 265 -2.31 7.41 18.07
C PHE A 265 -3.23 6.28 17.67
N THR A 266 -4.53 6.58 17.62
CA THR A 266 -5.54 5.62 17.20
C THR A 266 -6.20 6.05 15.90
N THR A 267 -6.56 5.07 15.07
CA THR A 267 -7.54 5.25 14.00
C THR A 267 -8.71 4.29 14.19
N LYS A 268 -9.91 4.71 13.75
CA LYS A 268 -11.08 3.85 13.65
C LYS A 268 -11.24 3.37 12.21
N VAL A 269 -11.37 2.06 12.03
CA VAL A 269 -11.56 1.38 10.75
C VAL A 269 -13.06 1.26 10.48
N THR A 270 -13.47 1.66 9.28
CA THR A 270 -14.82 1.42 8.76
C THR A 270 -14.77 0.91 7.33
N GLY A 271 -15.82 0.24 6.87
CA GLY A 271 -15.80 -0.47 5.60
C GLY A 271 -14.84 -1.67 5.62
N THR A 272 -14.66 -2.27 4.45
CA THR A 272 -13.75 -3.40 4.21
C THR A 272 -13.20 -3.34 2.79
N GLY A 273 -12.14 -4.09 2.53
CA GLY A 273 -11.52 -4.18 1.21
C GLY A 273 -11.12 -2.80 0.66
N ALA A 274 -11.39 -2.52 -0.62
CA ALA A 274 -11.13 -1.23 -1.25
C ALA A 274 -11.91 -0.04 -0.65
N ASN A 275 -12.99 -0.33 0.08
CA ASN A 275 -13.83 0.68 0.74
C ASN A 275 -13.40 0.96 2.18
N THR A 276 -12.30 0.35 2.65
CA THR A 276 -11.72 0.61 3.97
C THR A 276 -11.41 2.10 4.12
N GLN A 277 -11.84 2.66 5.26
CA GLN A 277 -11.65 4.04 5.66
C GLN A 277 -11.05 4.11 7.07
N LEU A 278 -10.06 4.98 7.25
CA LEU A 278 -9.53 5.35 8.56
C LEU A 278 -10.02 6.73 8.97
N THR A 279 -10.47 6.84 10.24
CA THR A 279 -10.74 8.13 10.88
C THR A 279 -9.83 8.27 12.09
N PHE A 280 -9.16 9.42 12.22
CA PHE A 280 -8.32 9.71 13.39
C PHE A 280 -9.15 9.70 14.68
N GLY A 281 -8.62 9.07 15.73
CA GLY A 281 -9.20 9.07 17.07
C GLY A 281 -8.53 10.13 17.96
N GLY A 282 -7.55 9.72 18.76
CA GLY A 282 -6.70 10.61 19.55
C GLY A 282 -5.24 10.20 19.50
N VAL A 283 -4.38 11.00 20.16
CA VAL A 283 -2.93 10.80 20.23
C VAL A 283 -2.43 10.97 21.67
N HIS A 284 -1.35 10.28 21.99
CA HIS A 284 -0.65 10.31 23.26
C HIS A 284 0.86 10.35 23.00
N HIS A 285 1.56 11.31 23.60
CA HIS A 285 3.03 11.48 23.47
C HIS A 285 3.79 11.14 24.77
N GLY A 286 3.08 10.68 25.80
CA GLY A 286 3.64 10.43 27.14
C GLY A 286 4.25 9.04 27.34
N LEU A 287 4.05 8.11 26.41
CA LEU A 287 4.38 6.69 26.59
C LEU A 287 5.87 6.48 26.91
N ARG A 288 6.76 7.10 26.13
CA ARG A 288 8.20 7.08 26.38
C ARG A 288 8.57 7.52 27.79
N ALA A 289 8.05 8.67 28.23
CA ALA A 289 8.37 9.22 29.54
C ALA A 289 7.83 8.33 30.67
N ASP A 290 6.63 7.79 30.52
CA ASP A 290 6.02 6.89 31.49
C ASP A 290 6.79 5.55 31.59
N LEU A 291 7.27 4.98 30.47
CA LEU A 291 8.14 3.79 30.46
C LEU A 291 9.45 4.03 31.22
N ILE A 292 10.14 5.14 30.95
CA ILE A 292 11.39 5.51 31.62
C ILE A 292 11.18 5.66 33.13
N ALA A 293 10.13 6.40 33.53
CA ALA A 293 9.82 6.62 34.93
C ALA A 293 9.45 5.31 35.65
N TRP A 294 8.72 4.43 34.96
CA TRP A 294 8.39 3.10 35.49
C TRP A 294 9.63 2.24 35.69
N ASP A 295 10.55 2.15 34.73
CA ASP A 295 11.79 1.38 34.90
C ASP A 295 12.65 1.95 36.04
N GLN A 296 12.79 3.28 36.12
CA GLN A 296 13.48 3.96 37.23
C GLN A 296 12.89 3.60 38.60
N ALA A 297 11.57 3.66 38.73
CA ALA A 297 10.88 3.28 39.96
C ALA A 297 11.05 1.80 40.34
N ASN A 298 11.40 0.94 39.37
CA ASN A 298 11.64 -0.48 39.56
C ASN A 298 13.13 -0.85 39.60
N GLY A 299 14.02 0.14 39.73
CA GLY A 299 15.46 -0.05 39.92
C GLY A 299 16.29 -0.06 38.63
N ASN A 300 15.79 0.53 37.53
CA ASN A 300 16.45 0.60 36.22
C ASN A 300 16.86 -0.78 35.68
N ARG A 301 15.97 -1.77 35.79
CA ARG A 301 16.28 -3.16 35.41
C ARG A 301 16.45 -3.32 33.91
N TYR A 302 15.79 -2.48 33.13
CA TYR A 302 15.77 -2.56 31.67
C TYR A 302 16.63 -1.48 31.01
N GLY A 303 17.13 -0.52 31.78
CA GLY A 303 18.07 0.49 31.29
C GLY A 303 17.43 1.57 30.42
N PHE A 304 16.10 1.75 30.48
CA PHE A 304 15.39 2.67 29.58
C PHE A 304 15.88 4.11 29.69
N ALA A 305 16.14 4.60 30.90
CA ALA A 305 16.68 5.94 31.10
C ALA A 305 18.05 6.13 30.42
N ALA A 306 18.90 5.10 30.45
CA ALA A 306 20.20 5.12 29.82
C ALA A 306 20.07 5.03 28.29
N GLY A 307 19.37 4.00 27.77
CA GLY A 307 19.18 3.81 26.33
C GLY A 307 18.46 4.97 25.63
N ALA A 308 17.63 5.70 26.35
CA ALA A 308 16.90 6.86 25.86
C ALA A 308 17.63 8.21 26.10
N ALA A 309 18.82 8.20 26.73
CA ALA A 309 19.59 9.42 26.99
C ALA A 309 20.10 10.07 25.69
N ALA A 310 20.37 11.38 25.74
CA ALA A 310 20.95 12.08 24.60
C ALA A 310 22.33 11.48 24.23
N GLY A 311 22.56 11.26 22.94
CA GLY A 311 23.75 10.61 22.40
C GLY A 311 23.63 9.09 22.25
N ASN A 312 22.62 8.45 22.85
CA ASN A 312 22.37 7.03 22.64
C ASN A 312 21.48 6.81 21.43
N ILE A 313 21.93 5.95 20.53
CA ILE A 313 21.22 5.60 19.29
C ILE A 313 20.20 4.48 19.58
N PRO A 314 19.07 4.42 18.84
CA PRO A 314 18.04 3.41 19.07
C PRO A 314 18.50 2.00 18.68
N LYS A 315 19.28 1.86 17.61
CA LYS A 315 19.71 0.58 17.01
C LYS A 315 21.01 0.05 17.64
N GLN A 316 21.05 -0.01 18.96
CA GLN A 316 22.15 -0.64 19.71
C GLN A 316 21.62 -1.56 20.81
N ILE A 317 22.43 -2.50 21.30
CA ILE A 317 21.96 -3.58 22.19
C ILE A 317 21.26 -3.08 23.45
N ASP A 318 21.68 -1.92 23.97
CA ASP A 318 21.15 -1.22 25.13
C ASP A 318 20.40 0.08 24.77
N GLY A 319 20.02 0.23 23.50
CA GLY A 319 19.20 1.33 23.01
C GLY A 319 17.76 1.27 23.50
N PHE A 320 16.94 2.22 23.04
CA PHE A 320 15.51 2.28 23.33
C PHE A 320 14.74 2.40 22.02
N ASN A 321 14.15 1.29 21.56
CA ASN A 321 13.39 1.22 20.31
C ASN A 321 12.23 0.21 20.40
N LEU A 322 11.01 0.72 20.27
CA LEU A 322 9.77 -0.04 20.19
C LEU A 322 9.51 -0.45 18.72
N GLU A 323 9.26 -1.73 18.47
CA GLU A 323 8.86 -2.24 17.14
C GLU A 323 7.68 -3.24 17.21
N GLY A 324 7.27 -3.66 18.41
CA GLY A 324 6.14 -4.56 18.61
C GLY A 324 4.98 -3.91 19.36
N LEU A 325 3.75 -4.17 18.93
CA LEU A 325 2.55 -3.87 19.68
C LEU A 325 1.49 -4.94 19.42
N GLU A 326 0.95 -5.56 20.46
CA GLU A 326 -0.21 -6.47 20.34
C GLU A 326 -0.98 -6.59 21.66
N PHE A 327 -2.29 -6.77 21.60
CA PHE A 327 -3.11 -6.99 22.79
C PHE A 327 -2.76 -8.30 23.51
N ALA A 328 -2.83 -8.26 24.84
CA ALA A 328 -2.73 -9.47 25.65
C ALA A 328 -3.96 -10.38 25.43
N PRO A 329 -3.86 -11.70 25.72
CA PRO A 329 -4.96 -12.63 25.45
C PRO A 329 -6.27 -12.17 26.11
N GLY A 330 -7.34 -12.07 25.30
CA GLY A 330 -8.68 -11.69 25.77
C GLY A 330 -8.82 -10.25 26.28
N SER A 331 -7.83 -9.39 26.07
CA SER A 331 -7.80 -8.03 26.60
C SER A 331 -8.14 -7.00 25.53
N THR A 332 -8.83 -5.93 25.94
CA THR A 332 -9.06 -4.73 25.13
C THR A 332 -8.32 -3.49 25.65
N GLY A 333 -7.55 -3.63 26.74
CA GLY A 333 -6.86 -2.50 27.40
C GLY A 333 -5.42 -2.78 27.81
N THR A 334 -5.09 -4.03 28.15
CA THR A 334 -3.71 -4.49 28.28
C THR A 334 -3.14 -4.95 26.93
N ALA A 335 -1.97 -4.43 26.57
CA ALA A 335 -1.21 -4.80 25.38
C ALA A 335 0.28 -4.94 25.72
N TYR A 336 1.02 -5.71 24.91
CA TYR A 336 2.46 -5.87 24.99
C TYR A 336 3.15 -4.88 24.07
N LEU A 337 4.12 -4.16 24.63
CA LEU A 337 5.08 -3.33 23.92
C LEU A 337 6.35 -4.15 23.69
N GLY A 338 6.69 -4.41 22.43
CA GLY A 338 7.86 -5.20 22.05
C GLY A 338 9.01 -4.36 21.55
N PHE A 339 10.20 -4.70 22.00
CA PHE A 339 11.39 -3.87 21.79
C PHE A 339 12.40 -4.57 20.87
N ARG A 340 12.86 -3.85 19.86
CA ARG A 340 14.10 -4.18 19.14
C ARG A 340 15.32 -3.99 20.03
N ALA A 341 15.28 -2.95 20.85
CA ALA A 341 16.28 -2.65 21.85
C ALA A 341 15.58 -2.05 23.07
N PRO A 342 15.96 -2.43 24.30
CA PRO A 342 17.16 -3.20 24.64
C PRO A 342 16.96 -4.72 24.60
N LEU A 343 18.08 -5.45 24.52
CA LEU A 343 18.16 -6.87 24.87
C LEU A 343 18.60 -7.01 26.33
N ILE A 344 17.84 -7.79 27.10
CA ILE A 344 18.08 -7.98 28.53
C ILE A 344 18.79 -9.31 28.75
N GLY A 345 20.10 -9.28 28.97
CA GLY A 345 20.91 -10.50 29.12
C GLY A 345 20.83 -11.44 27.92
N GLY A 346 20.72 -10.88 26.71
CA GLY A 346 20.56 -11.63 25.46
C GLY A 346 19.12 -12.11 25.17
N ARG A 347 18.13 -11.62 25.92
CA ARG A 347 16.71 -11.98 25.76
C ARG A 347 15.89 -10.77 25.33
N ALA A 348 14.96 -10.97 24.40
CA ALA A 348 14.06 -9.92 23.92
C ALA A 348 13.12 -9.45 25.04
N LEU A 349 12.60 -8.24 24.93
CA LEU A 349 11.80 -7.60 25.97
C LEU A 349 10.38 -7.30 25.48
N LEU A 350 9.38 -7.75 26.25
CA LEU A 350 8.01 -7.24 26.20
C LEU A 350 7.67 -6.51 27.51
N VAL A 351 7.03 -5.36 27.42
CA VAL A 351 6.46 -4.65 28.58
C VAL A 351 4.94 -4.55 28.42
N PRO A 352 4.13 -5.15 29.32
CA PRO A 352 2.69 -4.95 29.29
C PRO A 352 2.34 -3.51 29.69
N VAL A 353 1.69 -2.76 28.80
CA VAL A 353 0.94 -1.55 29.16
C VAL A 353 -0.49 -1.97 29.48
N THR A 354 -0.99 -1.65 30.66
CA THR A 354 -2.22 -2.22 31.25
C THR A 354 -3.47 -1.39 31.01
N ASN A 355 -3.32 -0.22 30.40
CA ASN A 355 -4.38 0.76 30.14
C ASN A 355 -4.22 1.46 28.79
N LEU A 356 -3.75 0.74 27.76
CA LEU A 356 -3.54 1.26 26.40
C LEU A 356 -4.79 2.00 25.87
N ASP A 357 -5.98 1.46 26.18
CA ASP A 357 -7.29 2.00 25.79
C ASP A 357 -7.55 3.42 26.30
N LYS A 358 -6.81 3.87 27.32
CA LYS A 358 -7.01 5.17 27.98
C LYS A 358 -5.97 6.21 27.61
N LEU A 359 -4.87 5.83 26.96
CA LEU A 359 -3.72 6.74 26.76
C LEU A 359 -4.09 7.94 25.89
N THR A 360 -4.82 7.71 24.81
CA THR A 360 -5.28 8.78 23.90
C THR A 360 -6.36 9.69 24.52
N SER A 361 -6.86 9.36 25.71
CA SER A 361 -7.72 10.21 26.53
C SER A 361 -6.95 11.06 27.55
N GLY A 362 -5.61 11.08 27.47
CA GLY A 362 -4.75 11.88 28.35
C GLY A 362 -4.38 11.22 29.67
N VAL A 363 -4.63 9.92 29.82
CA VAL A 363 -4.25 9.14 31.02
C VAL A 363 -2.80 8.68 30.89
N LYS A 364 -2.04 8.71 32.00
CA LYS A 364 -0.69 8.15 32.07
C LYS A 364 -0.68 6.63 31.90
N ALA A 365 0.35 6.11 31.25
CA ALA A 365 0.52 4.67 31.09
C ALA A 365 0.84 3.99 32.43
N THR A 366 0.24 2.82 32.63
CA THR A 366 0.53 1.92 33.76
C THR A 366 1.04 0.60 33.22
N PHE A 367 2.06 0.01 33.86
CA PHE A 367 2.74 -1.15 33.32
C PHE A 367 2.65 -2.37 34.24
N GLY A 368 2.57 -3.55 33.62
CA GLY A 368 2.66 -4.84 34.30
C GLY A 368 4.11 -5.31 34.46
N ALA A 369 4.29 -6.54 34.92
CA ALA A 369 5.61 -7.17 34.95
C ALA A 369 6.11 -7.41 33.51
N ALA A 370 7.35 -6.99 33.21
CA ALA A 370 7.94 -7.28 31.91
C ALA A 370 8.19 -8.77 31.70
N ILE A 371 8.23 -9.18 30.44
CA ILE A 371 8.49 -10.54 30.00
C ILE A 371 9.79 -10.51 29.21
N THR A 372 10.73 -11.39 29.56
CA THR A 372 11.95 -11.59 28.76
C THR A 372 11.86 -12.91 28.00
N MET A 373 12.13 -12.87 26.70
CA MET A 373 11.91 -13.99 25.79
C MET A 373 13.25 -14.50 25.23
N ASP A 374 13.43 -15.82 25.25
CA ASP A 374 14.54 -16.44 24.53
C ASP A 374 14.18 -16.51 23.04
N LEU A 375 14.72 -15.56 22.26
CA LEU A 375 14.63 -15.60 20.81
C LEU A 375 16.01 -15.88 20.20
N ALA A 376 16.86 -16.63 20.91
CA ALA A 376 18.22 -16.97 20.51
C ALA A 376 19.12 -15.73 20.29
N GLY A 377 19.01 -14.72 21.16
CA GLY A 377 19.78 -13.47 21.06
C GLY A 377 19.19 -12.44 20.09
N LEU A 378 18.08 -12.77 19.41
CA LEU A 378 17.33 -11.83 18.58
C LEU A 378 16.36 -10.99 19.42
N SER A 379 15.98 -9.83 18.89
CA SER A 379 14.99 -8.92 19.45
C SER A 379 13.69 -8.94 18.65
N ILE A 380 12.66 -8.24 19.15
CA ILE A 380 11.33 -8.24 18.53
C ILE A 380 11.29 -7.17 17.45
N ARG A 381 10.86 -7.59 16.26
CA ARG A 381 10.60 -6.76 15.07
C ARG A 381 9.13 -6.57 14.82
N ASP A 382 8.33 -7.59 15.14
CA ASP A 382 6.89 -7.45 15.24
C ASP A 382 6.30 -8.54 16.13
N ILE A 383 5.09 -8.32 16.63
CA ILE A 383 4.27 -9.31 17.32
C ILE A 383 2.82 -9.14 16.92
N ARG A 384 2.16 -10.24 16.54
CA ARG A 384 0.73 -10.26 16.24
C ARG A 384 0.05 -11.47 16.84
N ALA A 385 -1.23 -11.33 17.13
CA ALA A 385 -2.08 -12.39 17.64
C ALA A 385 -3.28 -12.63 16.71
N ASN A 386 -3.80 -13.86 16.74
CA ASN A 386 -5.15 -14.13 16.26
C ASN A 386 -6.16 -14.10 17.42
N ALA A 387 -7.45 -14.24 17.08
CA ALA A 387 -8.53 -14.26 18.07
C ALA A 387 -8.49 -15.45 19.04
N ALA A 388 -7.73 -16.51 18.72
CA ALA A 388 -7.53 -17.66 19.59
C ALA A 388 -6.38 -17.48 20.59
N GLY A 389 -5.71 -16.32 20.60
CA GLY A 389 -4.57 -16.06 21.48
C GLY A 389 -3.29 -16.77 21.05
N GLN A 390 -3.19 -17.15 19.77
CA GLN A 390 -1.94 -17.65 19.18
C GLN A 390 -1.15 -16.48 18.62
N TYR A 391 0.11 -16.37 19.03
CA TYR A 391 1.00 -15.28 18.64
C TYR A 391 2.02 -15.77 17.62
N LEU A 392 2.36 -14.90 16.69
CA LEU A 392 3.60 -14.96 15.93
C LEU A 392 4.45 -13.73 16.26
N ILE A 393 5.75 -13.95 16.33
CA ILE A 393 6.76 -12.93 16.61
C ILE A 393 7.78 -12.99 15.47
N ILE A 394 8.00 -11.86 14.79
CA ILE A 394 9.19 -11.68 13.97
C ILE A 394 10.32 -11.31 14.92
N ALA A 395 11.36 -12.13 14.93
CA ALA A 395 12.58 -11.88 15.67
C ALA A 395 13.71 -11.58 14.70
N GLY A 396 14.49 -10.53 14.97
CA GLY A 396 15.62 -10.11 14.14
C GLY A 396 16.77 -9.60 14.98
N SER A 397 17.97 -9.50 14.40
CA SER A 397 19.12 -8.90 15.08
C SER A 397 18.81 -7.45 15.47
N TRP A 398 19.17 -7.03 16.68
CA TRP A 398 19.04 -5.64 17.13
C TRP A 398 19.88 -4.66 16.31
N ALA A 399 20.97 -5.15 15.72
CA ALA A 399 21.95 -4.38 14.96
C ALA A 399 21.63 -4.29 13.47
N ALA A 400 20.61 -5.01 12.99
CA ALA A 400 20.33 -5.12 11.57
C ALA A 400 19.82 -3.79 10.97
N ASP A 401 20.60 -3.19 10.09
CA ASP A 401 20.19 -2.04 9.27
C ASP A 401 19.56 -2.46 7.94
N ASP A 402 19.75 -3.73 7.56
CA ASP A 402 19.12 -4.40 6.43
C ASP A 402 18.73 -5.84 6.84
N ASN A 403 18.50 -6.74 5.89
CA ASN A 403 18.15 -8.12 6.22
C ASN A 403 19.31 -9.12 6.23
N SER A 404 20.56 -8.67 6.12
CA SER A 404 21.72 -9.54 6.01
C SER A 404 22.00 -10.31 7.31
N ASP A 405 21.52 -9.79 8.44
CA ASP A 405 21.56 -10.43 9.75
C ASP A 405 20.46 -11.50 9.94
N PRO A 406 20.56 -12.41 10.92
CA PRO A 406 19.56 -13.44 11.16
C PRO A 406 18.16 -12.90 11.51
N TYR A 407 17.14 -13.48 10.86
CA TYR A 407 15.73 -13.32 11.19
C TYR A 407 15.04 -14.68 11.38
N ALA A 408 14.03 -14.73 12.24
CA ALA A 408 13.25 -15.93 12.50
C ALA A 408 11.81 -15.59 12.91
N LEU A 409 10.90 -16.54 12.69
CA LEU A 409 9.56 -16.53 13.27
C LEU A 409 9.50 -17.43 14.48
N TYR A 410 8.87 -16.92 15.54
CA TYR A 410 8.53 -17.69 16.73
C TYR A 410 7.02 -17.68 16.95
N SER A 411 6.51 -18.75 17.56
CA SER A 411 5.15 -18.84 18.05
C SER A 411 5.12 -18.73 19.57
N TRP A 412 4.04 -18.19 20.11
CA TRP A 412 3.83 -18.06 21.56
C TRP A 412 2.33 -18.11 21.89
N ASP A 413 1.98 -18.42 23.13
CA ASP A 413 0.60 -18.65 23.58
C ASP A 413 0.07 -17.53 24.49
N GLY A 414 0.82 -16.44 24.64
CA GLY A 414 0.45 -15.32 25.51
C GLY A 414 0.72 -15.54 26.99
N VAL A 415 1.24 -16.71 27.40
CA VAL A 415 1.56 -17.00 28.80
C VAL A 415 3.01 -16.60 29.11
N ALA A 416 3.18 -15.60 29.98
CA ALA A 416 4.48 -14.99 30.31
C ALA A 416 5.58 -15.98 30.74
N ALA A 417 5.20 -17.09 31.37
CA ALA A 417 6.14 -18.12 31.83
C ALA A 417 6.53 -19.14 30.75
N HIS A 418 5.82 -19.19 29.63
CA HIS A 418 6.08 -20.13 28.56
C HIS A 418 7.08 -19.55 27.56
N ALA A 419 8.04 -20.36 27.13
CA ALA A 419 9.02 -19.97 26.15
C ALA A 419 8.39 -19.91 24.75
N PRO A 420 8.72 -18.89 23.93
CA PRO A 420 8.40 -18.91 22.50
C PRO A 420 9.06 -20.10 21.81
N VAL A 421 8.39 -20.65 20.79
CA VAL A 421 8.85 -21.81 20.04
C VAL A 421 9.25 -21.37 18.63
N LEU A 422 10.47 -21.68 18.21
CA LEU A 422 10.95 -21.39 16.87
C LEU A 422 10.05 -22.09 15.84
N VAL A 423 9.49 -21.31 14.92
CA VAL A 423 8.68 -21.80 13.80
C VAL A 423 9.58 -22.02 12.59
N ARG A 424 10.41 -21.03 12.24
CA ARG A 424 11.35 -21.10 11.13
C ARG A 424 12.36 -19.96 11.14
N SER A 425 13.50 -20.17 10.47
CA SER A 425 14.34 -19.08 9.99
C SER A 425 13.68 -18.39 8.79
N LEU A 426 13.90 -17.08 8.67
CA LEU A 426 13.46 -16.27 7.54
C LEU A 426 14.62 -16.03 6.57
N PRO A 427 14.36 -15.83 5.26
CA PRO A 427 15.40 -15.52 4.28
C PRO A 427 16.07 -14.17 4.56
N THR A 428 17.40 -14.12 4.39
CA THR A 428 18.29 -12.97 4.66
C THR A 428 19.20 -12.60 3.47
N ALA A 429 18.93 -13.18 2.29
CA ALA A 429 19.74 -12.96 1.09
C ALA A 429 19.07 -12.03 0.07
N ASP A 430 17.77 -11.80 0.22
CA ASP A 430 17.00 -10.91 -0.66
C ASP A 430 17.00 -9.49 -0.08
N PRO A 431 16.64 -8.43 -0.81
CA PRO A 431 16.54 -7.09 -0.22
C PRO A 431 15.39 -6.93 0.81
N GLY A 432 15.65 -6.19 1.90
CA GLY A 432 14.64 -5.70 2.87
C GLY A 432 14.45 -6.57 4.13
N GLY A 433 14.50 -5.93 5.32
CA GLY A 433 14.34 -6.54 6.64
C GLY A 433 12.89 -6.87 6.95
N TRP A 434 12.62 -7.99 7.62
CA TRP A 434 11.25 -8.39 7.96
C TRP A 434 10.76 -7.61 9.17
N GLU A 435 9.72 -6.78 9.01
CA GLU A 435 9.29 -5.85 10.05
C GLU A 435 7.79 -5.92 10.37
N ALA A 436 6.95 -6.59 9.56
CA ALA A 436 5.52 -6.68 9.88
C ALA A 436 4.86 -8.01 9.54
N ILE A 437 3.97 -8.46 10.43
CA ILE A 437 3.03 -9.57 10.25
C ILE A 437 1.66 -8.95 9.92
N VAL A 438 1.07 -9.32 8.79
CA VAL A 438 -0.25 -8.77 8.40
C VAL A 438 -1.38 -9.35 9.25
N ALA A 439 -1.36 -10.68 9.43
CA ALA A 439 -2.33 -11.43 10.24
C ALA A 439 -1.76 -12.80 10.62
N VAL A 440 -2.21 -13.32 11.76
CA VAL A 440 -1.88 -14.66 12.23
C VAL A 440 -3.03 -15.62 11.88
N PRO A 441 -2.77 -16.71 11.13
CA PRO A 441 -3.78 -17.73 10.86
C PRO A 441 -4.02 -18.61 12.10
N ASP A 442 -4.95 -19.57 12.03
CA ASP A 442 -4.99 -20.64 13.03
C ASP A 442 -3.75 -21.53 12.88
N LEU A 443 -2.84 -21.45 13.85
CA LEU A 443 -1.57 -22.17 13.85
C LEU A 443 -1.75 -23.68 14.07
N THR A 444 -2.96 -24.18 14.33
CA THR A 444 -3.22 -25.63 14.40
C THR A 444 -3.58 -26.25 13.04
N VAL A 445 -3.88 -25.44 12.03
CA VAL A 445 -4.34 -25.92 10.70
C VAL A 445 -3.15 -26.18 9.80
N ALA A 446 -2.81 -27.45 9.55
CA ALA A 446 -1.64 -27.82 8.73
C ALA A 446 -1.52 -27.02 7.42
N GLY A 447 -0.35 -26.42 7.18
CA GLY A 447 -0.11 -25.58 6.02
C GLY A 447 -0.65 -24.15 6.16
N ALA A 448 -0.96 -23.71 7.39
CA ALA A 448 -1.34 -22.34 7.68
C ALA A 448 -0.23 -21.39 7.23
N ARG A 449 -0.62 -20.25 6.66
CA ARG A 449 0.33 -19.26 6.12
C ARG A 449 0.10 -17.89 6.72
N ALA A 450 1.18 -17.18 7.04
CA ALA A 450 1.17 -15.78 7.40
C ALA A 450 1.85 -14.95 6.31
N GLN A 451 1.35 -13.75 6.07
CA GLN A 451 1.99 -12.79 5.17
C GLN A 451 2.88 -11.87 6.00
N LEU A 452 4.15 -11.80 5.65
CA LEU A 452 5.11 -10.87 6.24
C LEU A 452 5.42 -9.75 5.24
N VAL A 453 5.73 -8.57 5.75
CA VAL A 453 6.14 -7.39 4.97
C VAL A 453 7.54 -6.95 5.40
N THR A 454 8.33 -6.48 4.44
CA THR A 454 9.66 -5.94 4.69
C THR A 454 9.67 -4.43 4.77
N ASP A 455 10.54 -3.88 5.61
CA ASP A 455 11.19 -2.60 5.37
C ASP A 455 12.34 -2.82 4.37
N ALA A 456 12.23 -2.21 3.21
CA ALA A 456 13.22 -2.21 2.14
C ALA A 456 13.86 -0.82 1.91
N GLY A 457 13.69 0.11 2.84
CA GLY A 457 14.14 1.50 2.74
C GLY A 457 15.61 1.65 2.37
N ALA A 458 16.49 1.00 3.13
CA ALA A 458 17.94 0.98 2.90
C ALA A 458 18.38 0.07 1.74
N ALA A 459 17.45 -0.62 1.08
CA ALA A 459 17.80 -1.64 0.13
C ALA A 459 18.05 -1.06 -1.27
N ASP A 460 19.18 -1.44 -1.90
CA ASP A 460 19.37 -1.20 -3.33
C ASP A 460 18.52 -2.20 -4.13
N LEU A 461 17.38 -1.77 -4.66
CA LEU A 461 16.47 -2.66 -5.39
C LEU A 461 16.93 -2.90 -6.84
N TYR A 462 17.61 -1.93 -7.45
CA TYR A 462 17.80 -1.86 -8.91
C TYR A 462 19.26 -1.95 -9.38
N GLY A 463 20.22 -2.00 -8.46
CA GLY A 463 21.63 -2.27 -8.76
C GLY A 463 22.41 -1.02 -9.12
N ASP A 464 21.94 0.14 -8.67
CA ASP A 464 22.54 1.44 -8.92
C ASP A 464 23.17 2.05 -7.65
N GLY A 465 23.08 1.35 -6.51
CA GLY A 465 23.56 1.82 -5.22
C GLY A 465 22.68 2.88 -4.55
N THR A 466 21.47 3.14 -5.07
CA THR A 466 20.50 4.05 -4.46
C THR A 466 19.61 3.26 -3.49
N GLU A 467 19.54 3.72 -2.24
CA GLU A 467 18.58 3.18 -1.27
C GLU A 467 17.15 3.37 -1.77
N ALA A 468 16.26 2.39 -1.55
CA ALA A 468 14.90 2.42 -2.07
C ALA A 468 14.14 3.68 -1.64
N LYS A 469 14.37 4.15 -0.41
CA LYS A 469 13.74 5.37 0.10
C LYS A 469 14.20 6.66 -0.57
N ASP A 470 15.36 6.64 -1.20
CA ASP A 470 15.92 7.79 -1.92
C ASP A 470 15.56 7.78 -3.41
N LEU A 471 14.87 6.75 -3.90
CA LEU A 471 14.41 6.70 -5.29
C LEU A 471 13.48 7.88 -5.59
N THR A 472 13.68 8.47 -6.77
CA THR A 472 12.98 9.70 -7.18
C THR A 472 11.53 9.49 -7.61
N HIS A 473 11.09 8.24 -7.75
CA HIS A 473 9.75 7.87 -8.21
C HIS A 473 9.12 6.89 -7.23
N ALA A 474 7.95 7.25 -6.70
CA ALA A 474 7.23 6.43 -5.73
C ALA A 474 6.88 5.05 -6.32
N GLU A 475 6.61 4.97 -7.62
CA GLU A 475 6.31 3.73 -8.35
C GLU A 475 7.48 2.74 -8.35
N TRP A 476 8.70 3.20 -8.05
CA TRP A 476 9.90 2.38 -7.94
C TRP A 476 10.26 2.04 -6.49
N LYS A 477 9.71 2.76 -5.50
CA LYS A 477 9.77 2.38 -4.09
C LYS A 477 8.81 1.23 -3.84
N LYS A 478 9.30 0.15 -3.22
CA LYS A 478 8.44 -0.99 -2.92
C LYS A 478 8.91 -1.80 -1.72
N SER A 479 7.98 -2.13 -0.84
CA SER A 479 8.12 -3.14 0.19
C SER A 479 7.73 -4.51 -0.34
N ARG A 480 8.42 -5.56 0.09
CA ARG A 480 8.10 -6.95 -0.26
C ARG A 480 7.07 -7.48 0.72
N ALA A 481 6.05 -8.19 0.23
CA ALA A 481 5.06 -8.90 1.03
C ALA A 481 5.01 -10.38 0.61
N THR A 482 5.37 -11.31 1.49
CA THR A 482 5.54 -12.73 1.15
C THR A 482 4.79 -13.63 2.12
N TRP A 483 4.16 -14.69 1.59
CA TRP A 483 3.49 -15.70 2.40
C TRP A 483 4.40 -16.85 2.79
N PHE A 484 4.49 -17.14 4.09
CA PHE A 484 5.25 -18.26 4.63
C PHE A 484 4.34 -19.25 5.35
N THR A 485 4.61 -20.55 5.21
CA THR A 485 3.99 -21.57 6.07
C THR A 485 4.53 -21.42 7.50
N VAL A 486 3.64 -21.52 8.50
CA VAL A 486 3.91 -21.17 9.90
C VAL A 486 3.51 -22.25 10.92
N ASN A 487 3.30 -23.50 10.50
CA ASN A 487 3.04 -24.62 11.39
C ASN A 487 3.40 -26.00 10.81
#